data_AF-A0A7C9AWL8-F1
#
_entry.id   AF-A0A7C9AWL8-F1
#
_cell.length_a   1.000
_cell.length_b   1.000
_cell.length_c   1.000
_cell.angle_alpha   90.00
_cell.angle_beta   90.00
_cell.angle_gamma   90.00
#
_symmetry.space_group_name_H-M   'P 1'
#
loop_
_entity.id
_entity.type
_entity.pdbx_description
1 polymer ?
#
loop_
_entity_poly.entity_id
_entity_poly.type
_entity_poly.pdbx_seq_one_letter_code
_entity_poly.pdbx_strand_id
1 'polypeptide(L)'
;APALDLIESLLSMDPAYRGTAASALKSKFFTTTPLPCDPSTLPKYPPSKEIDARRREQEIRRRQALEGRRERVGQGSQGRQDSKSTLSAKVNAEFVSSLQHSYAPEN
;
A
#
# COMPACT_ATOMS: atom_id res chain seq x y z
N ALA A 1 -30.55 12.11 5.75
CA ALA A 1 -29.64 12.83 4.83
C ALA A 1 -28.98 11.77 3.97
N PRO A 2 -28.89 11.89 2.64
CA PRO A 2 -28.70 10.72 1.77
C PRO A 2 -27.48 9.85 2.11
N ALA A 3 -26.38 10.47 2.56
CA ALA A 3 -25.17 9.79 3.00
C ALA A 3 -25.38 9.02 4.31
N LEU A 4 -26.00 9.66 5.31
CA LEU A 4 -26.29 9.05 6.61
C LEU A 4 -27.23 7.86 6.46
N ASP A 5 -28.29 8.03 5.68
CA ASP A 5 -29.31 6.98 5.46
C ASP A 5 -28.67 5.74 4.80
N LEU A 6 -27.70 5.94 3.90
CA LEU A 6 -26.92 4.84 3.29
C LEU A 6 -25.98 4.17 4.29
N ILE A 7 -25.28 4.95 5.11
CA ILE A 7 -24.34 4.43 6.11
C ILE A 7 -25.07 3.62 7.19
N GLU A 8 -26.24 4.08 7.65
CA GLU A 8 -27.08 3.36 8.60
C GLU A 8 -27.47 1.97 8.09
N SER A 9 -27.85 1.87 6.81
CA SER A 9 -28.13 0.58 6.17
C SER A 9 -26.87 -0.29 6.12
N LEU A 10 -25.75 0.22 5.59
CA LEU A 10 -24.51 -0.55 5.42
C LEU A 10 -23.88 -1.02 6.74
N LEU A 11 -24.12 -0.29 7.83
CA LEU A 11 -23.62 -0.62 9.17
C LEU A 11 -24.66 -1.30 10.06
N SER A 12 -25.76 -1.80 9.48
CA SER A 12 -26.75 -2.55 10.25
C SER A 12 -26.14 -3.81 10.89
N MET A 13 -26.47 -4.01 12.17
CA MET A 13 -26.02 -5.15 12.97
C MET A 13 -26.58 -6.47 12.44
N ASP A 14 -27.83 -6.46 11.98
CA ASP A 14 -28.48 -7.60 11.35
C ASP A 14 -28.14 -7.63 9.85
N PRO A 15 -27.49 -8.70 9.36
CA PRO A 15 -27.12 -8.84 7.95
C PRO A 15 -28.30 -8.73 6.98
N ALA A 16 -29.52 -9.12 7.39
CA ALA A 16 -30.70 -9.08 6.52
C ALA A 16 -31.07 -7.64 6.13
N TYR A 17 -30.86 -6.68 7.03
CA TYR A 17 -31.14 -5.25 6.79
C TYR A 17 -29.97 -4.48 6.17
N ARG A 18 -28.78 -5.09 6.09
CA ARG A 18 -27.59 -4.45 5.51
C ARG A 18 -27.70 -4.21 4.01
N GLY A 19 -28.50 -5.03 3.34
CA GLY A 19 -28.68 -4.99 1.89
C GLY A 19 -27.46 -5.49 1.12
N THR A 20 -27.43 -5.19 -0.18
CA THR A 20 -26.38 -5.62 -1.11
C THR A 20 -25.68 -4.41 -1.73
N ALA A 21 -24.53 -4.64 -2.37
CA ALA A 21 -23.87 -3.59 -3.16
C ALA A 21 -24.80 -3.03 -4.26
N ALA A 22 -25.60 -3.89 -4.90
CA ALA A 22 -26.53 -3.49 -5.94
C ALA A 22 -27.67 -2.59 -5.41
N SER A 23 -28.15 -2.80 -4.19
CA SER A 23 -29.13 -1.91 -3.56
C SER A 23 -28.49 -0.60 -3.10
N ALA A 24 -27.26 -0.64 -2.57
CA ALA A 24 -26.52 0.55 -2.13
C ALA A 24 -26.28 1.53 -3.28
N LEU A 25 -25.92 1.04 -4.48
CA LEU A 25 -25.70 1.86 -5.68
C LEU A 25 -26.99 2.56 -6.18
N LYS A 26 -28.17 2.08 -5.77
CA LYS A 26 -29.47 2.72 -6.08
C LYS A 26 -29.89 3.76 -5.04
N SER A 27 -29.08 4.01 -4.01
CA SER A 27 -29.36 5.02 -2.99
C SER A 27 -29.36 6.42 -3.58
N LYS A 28 -30.19 7.30 -2.99
CA LYS A 28 -30.21 8.74 -3.30
C LYS A 28 -28.84 9.39 -3.18
N PHE A 29 -27.95 8.85 -2.36
CA PHE A 29 -26.58 9.32 -2.24
C PHE A 29 -25.83 9.36 -3.59
N PHE A 30 -26.06 8.38 -4.48
CA PHE A 30 -25.40 8.32 -5.79
C PHE A 30 -26.23 8.92 -6.92
N THR A 31 -27.54 9.12 -6.72
CA THR A 31 -28.48 9.52 -7.78
C THR A 31 -29.05 10.93 -7.60
N THR A 32 -28.63 11.68 -6.58
CA THR A 32 -29.05 13.06 -6.33
C THR A 32 -27.88 14.01 -6.54
N THR A 33 -28.15 15.21 -7.05
CA THR A 33 -27.13 16.24 -7.24
C THR A 33 -26.55 16.72 -5.91
N PRO A 34 -25.23 16.94 -5.80
CA PRO A 34 -24.21 16.75 -6.83
C PRO A 34 -23.89 15.28 -7.10
N LEU A 35 -23.84 14.91 -8.38
CA LEU A 35 -23.49 13.55 -8.80
C LEU A 35 -22.00 13.27 -8.56
N PRO A 36 -21.59 11.98 -8.51
CA PRO A 36 -20.19 11.61 -8.47
C PRO A 36 -19.39 12.27 -9.60
N CYS A 37 -18.18 12.71 -9.29
CA CYS A 37 -17.26 13.29 -10.26
C CYS A 37 -16.85 12.26 -11.33
N ASP A 38 -16.57 12.74 -12.54
CA ASP A 38 -16.00 11.91 -13.59
C ASP A 38 -14.61 11.42 -13.16
N PRO A 39 -14.31 10.11 -13.20
CA PRO A 39 -12.98 9.58 -12.88
C PRO A 39 -11.82 10.25 -13.62
N SER A 40 -12.07 10.85 -14.80
CA SER A 40 -11.05 11.59 -15.56
C SER A 40 -10.55 12.86 -14.84
N THR A 41 -11.37 13.42 -13.94
CA THR A 41 -11.08 14.64 -13.16
C THR A 41 -10.25 14.36 -11.91
N LEU A 42 -10.13 13.08 -11.52
CA LEU A 42 -9.36 12.69 -10.35
C LEU A 42 -7.85 12.72 -10.64
N PRO A 43 -7.01 13.07 -9.65
CA PRO A 43 -5.56 13.03 -9.80
C PRO A 43 -5.07 11.61 -10.08
N LYS A 44 -4.11 11.48 -11.01
CA LYS A 44 -3.45 10.21 -11.31
C LYS A 44 -2.34 9.94 -10.30
N TYR A 45 -2.54 8.93 -9.46
CA TYR A 45 -1.51 8.45 -8.54
C TYR A 45 -0.68 7.33 -9.16
N PRO A 46 0.59 7.16 -8.75
CA PRO A 46 1.38 6.00 -9.13
C PRO A 46 0.73 4.70 -8.61
N PRO A 47 1.01 3.54 -9.22
CA PRO A 47 0.44 2.26 -8.80
C PRO A 47 0.71 1.96 -7.32
N SER A 48 -0.35 2.04 -6.50
CA SER A 48 -0.30 1.93 -5.03
C SER A 48 -0.94 0.66 -4.48
N LYS A 49 -1.40 -0.26 -5.34
CA LYS A 49 -1.99 -1.54 -4.92
C LYS A 49 -0.95 -2.34 -4.14
N GLU A 50 -1.17 -2.46 -2.83
CA GLU A 50 -0.22 -3.09 -1.90
C GLU A 50 0.13 -4.52 -2.31
N ILE A 51 -0.86 -5.30 -2.73
CA ILE A 51 -0.67 -6.68 -3.19
C ILE A 51 0.25 -6.73 -4.42
N ASP A 52 0.10 -5.79 -5.35
CA ASP A 52 0.94 -5.70 -6.55
C ASP A 52 2.35 -5.24 -6.21
N ALA A 53 2.51 -4.33 -5.23
CA ALA A 53 3.82 -3.94 -4.72
C ALA A 53 4.53 -5.13 -4.06
N ARG A 54 3.83 -5.84 -3.17
CA ARG A 54 4.35 -7.01 -2.45
C ARG A 54 4.74 -8.14 -3.39
N ARG A 55 3.92 -8.42 -4.42
CA ARG A 55 4.23 -9.43 -5.44
C ARG A 55 5.52 -9.08 -6.20
N ARG A 56 5.68 -7.80 -6.59
CA ARG A 56 6.90 -7.34 -7.27
C ARG A 56 8.14 -7.47 -6.39
N GLU A 57 8.06 -7.07 -5.14
CA GLU A 57 9.17 -7.19 -4.19
C GLU A 57 9.58 -8.66 -3.97
N GLN A 58 8.60 -9.56 -3.79
CA GLN A 58 8.86 -10.99 -3.67
C GLN A 58 9.55 -11.56 -4.91
N GLU A 59 9.11 -11.15 -6.11
CA GLU A 59 9.73 -11.59 -7.36
C GLU A 59 11.16 -11.05 -7.51
N ILE A 60 11.42 -9.79 -7.13
CA ILE A 60 12.76 -9.22 -7.08
C ILE A 60 13.65 -10.01 -6.12
N ARG A 61 13.17 -10.28 -4.90
CA ARG A 61 13.91 -11.07 -3.91
C ARG A 61 14.20 -12.49 -4.40
N ARG A 62 13.25 -13.11 -5.11
CA ARG A 62 13.42 -14.44 -5.72
C ARG A 62 14.51 -14.40 -6.80
N ARG A 63 14.50 -13.40 -7.68
CA ARG A 63 15.51 -13.21 -8.73
C ARG A 63 16.90 -12.98 -8.14
N GLN A 64 17.03 -12.08 -7.16
CA GLN A 64 18.29 -11.81 -6.46
C GLN A 64 18.84 -13.07 -5.77
N ALA A 65 17.98 -13.91 -5.19
CA ALA A 65 18.40 -15.17 -4.58
C ALA A 65 18.91 -16.20 -5.61
N LEU A 66 18.40 -16.17 -6.85
CA LEU A 66 18.88 -17.01 -7.95
C LEU A 66 20.20 -16.49 -8.54
N GLU A 67 20.34 -15.17 -8.67
CA GLU A 67 21.56 -14.52 -9.17
C GLU A 67 22.73 -14.67 -8.17
N GLY A 68 22.50 -14.46 -6.87
CA GLY A 68 23.51 -14.64 -5.82
C GLY A 68 23.95 -16.09 -5.58
N ARG A 69 23.30 -17.09 -6.19
CA ARG A 69 23.77 -18.48 -6.22
C ARG A 69 24.77 -18.75 -7.35
N ARG A 70 24.79 -17.95 -8.42
CA ARG A 70 25.74 -18.10 -9.53
C ARG A 70 27.14 -17.59 -9.16
N GLU A 71 27.24 -16.59 -8.30
CA GLU A 71 28.52 -16.03 -7.85
C GLU A 71 29.28 -16.90 -6.84
N ARG A 72 28.61 -17.83 -6.13
CA ARG A 72 29.22 -18.67 -5.08
C ARG A 72 29.86 -19.97 -5.54
N VAL A 73 29.79 -20.29 -6.84
CA VAL A 73 30.38 -21.53 -7.38
C VAL A 73 31.86 -21.33 -7.78
N GLY A 74 32.41 -20.10 -7.66
CA GLY A 74 33.74 -19.76 -8.19
C GLY A 74 34.87 -19.48 -7.19
N GLN A 75 34.64 -19.31 -5.88
CA GLN A 75 35.73 -18.96 -4.95
C GLN A 75 35.65 -19.78 -3.65
N GLY A 76 36.69 -20.59 -3.47
CA GLY A 76 36.82 -21.56 -2.38
C GLY A 76 37.01 -20.94 -1.00
N SER A 77 36.68 -21.76 0.00
CA SER A 77 37.30 -21.86 1.32
C SER A 77 38.25 -20.71 1.74
N GLN A 78 37.76 -19.73 2.49
CA GLN A 78 38.45 -19.14 3.66
C GLN A 78 37.61 -18.06 4.34
N GLY A 79 37.60 -18.05 5.68
CA GLY A 79 37.38 -16.82 6.44
C GLY A 79 36.01 -16.61 7.06
N ARG A 80 35.84 -17.16 8.27
CA ARG A 80 34.97 -16.66 9.34
C ARG A 80 35.24 -15.18 9.62
N GLN A 81 34.21 -14.31 9.58
CA GLN A 81 33.94 -13.29 10.60
C GLN A 81 32.67 -12.46 10.33
N ASP A 82 31.96 -12.20 11.43
CA ASP A 82 30.67 -11.54 11.59
C ASP A 82 30.72 -10.04 11.25
N SER A 83 29.80 -9.54 10.42
CA SER A 83 29.43 -8.11 10.33
C SER A 83 28.22 -7.90 9.40
N LYS A 84 27.01 -8.24 9.88
CA LYS A 84 25.73 -7.96 9.18
C LYS A 84 24.83 -6.95 9.90
N SER A 85 25.22 -6.46 11.08
CA SER A 85 24.40 -5.60 11.93
C SER A 85 24.53 -4.09 11.65
N THR A 86 25.56 -3.65 10.91
CA THR A 86 25.83 -2.22 10.72
C THR A 86 25.05 -1.57 9.58
N LEU A 87 24.67 -2.33 8.52
CA LEU A 87 23.93 -1.78 7.38
C LEU A 87 22.46 -1.49 7.71
N SER A 88 21.77 -2.39 8.44
CA SER A 88 20.35 -2.21 8.76
C SER A 88 20.09 -1.00 9.68
N ALA A 89 21.02 -0.68 10.58
CA ALA A 89 20.91 0.50 11.43
C ALA A 89 21.00 1.81 10.63
N LYS A 90 21.86 1.83 9.60
CA LYS A 90 22.09 3.01 8.75
C LYS A 90 20.91 3.30 7.81
N VAL A 91 20.35 2.25 7.20
CA VAL A 91 19.15 2.38 6.34
C VAL A 91 17.93 2.86 7.14
N ASN A 92 17.78 2.40 8.39
CA ASN A 92 16.67 2.83 9.23
C ASN A 92 16.84 4.29 9.73
N ALA A 93 18.08 4.75 9.92
CA ALA A 93 18.37 6.14 10.31
C ALA A 93 18.02 7.14 9.20
N GLU A 94 18.26 6.80 7.92
CA GLU A 94 17.94 7.69 6.80
C GLU A 94 16.42 7.79 6.53
N PHE A 95 15.66 6.74 6.84
CA PHE A 95 14.19 6.76 6.75
C PHE A 95 13.57 7.70 7.80
N VAL A 96 14.08 7.69 9.03
CA VAL A 96 13.59 8.57 10.12
C VAL A 96 13.94 10.04 9.84
N SER A 97 15.14 10.33 9.35
CA SER A 97 15.56 11.70 8.98
C SER A 97 14.72 12.28 7.83
N SER A 98 14.31 11.46 6.86
CA SER A 98 13.45 11.91 5.76
C SER A 98 12.03 12.27 6.24
N LEU A 99 11.52 11.56 7.25
CA LEU A 99 10.19 11.83 7.80
C LEU A 99 10.12 13.16 8.56
N GLN A 100 11.22 13.63 9.17
CA GLN A 100 11.25 14.92 9.88
C GLN A 100 11.30 16.14 8.94
N HIS A 101 11.86 16.00 7.74
CA HIS A 101 11.93 17.10 6.78
C HIS A 101 10.58 17.43 6.13
N SER A 102 9.63 16.49 6.10
CA SER A 102 8.28 16.72 5.55
C SER A 102 7.32 17.42 6.53
N TYR A 103 7.74 17.70 7.77
CA TYR A 103 6.90 18.35 8.79
C TYR A 103 7.44 19.71 9.26
N ALA A 104 8.41 20.30 8.54
CA ALA A 104 8.82 21.68 8.83
C ALA A 104 7.79 22.66 8.24
N PRO A 105 7.16 23.54 9.04
CA PRO A 105 6.33 24.61 8.50
C PRO A 105 7.21 25.59 7.72
N GLU A 106 6.85 25.86 6.46
CA GLU A 106 7.37 26.98 5.70
C GLU A 106 7.05 28.29 6.44
N ASN A 107 8.07 29.11 6.64
CA ASN A 107 7.98 30.44 7.25
C ASN A 107 8.01 31.49 6.14
#